data_AF-A0A7W4Z242-F1
#
_entry.id   AF-A0A7W4Z242-F1
#
_cell.length_a   1.000
_cell.length_b   1.000
_cell.length_c   1.000
_cell.angle_alpha   90.00
_cell.angle_beta   90.00
_cell.angle_gamma   90.00
#
_symmetry.space_group_name_H-M   'P 1'
#
loop_
_entity.id
_entity.type
_entity.pdbx_description
1 polymer ?
#
loop_
_entity_poly.entity_id
_entity_poly.type
_entity_poly.pdbx_seq_one_letter_code
_entity_poly.pdbx_strand_id
1 'polypeptide(L)'
;MYGDATAIHGLAGQLRDRAAQIRDVATDLAAAIDRVAWDGLAADAMRAQTGLQLDALRHTAALHDDAADALDQHAARVQQLQDLIAAIEQQAAQLVDAAHTRLSGLAHGVFDGLTGLAPDPVDEVLALFRPPPPGHLDWLSVDLPGLP
;
A
#
# COMPACT_ATOMS: atom_id res chain seq x y z
N MET A 1 -7.10 -6.83 7.78
CA MET A 1 -6.90 -6.39 6.38
C MET A 1 -5.51 -6.82 5.93
N TYR A 2 -5.37 -7.23 4.68
CA TYR A 2 -4.07 -7.43 4.06
C TYR A 2 -3.35 -6.08 3.93
N GLY A 3 -2.24 -5.91 4.64
CA GLY A 3 -1.33 -4.75 4.58
C GLY A 3 -2.01 -3.40 4.80
N ASP A 4 -1.89 -2.81 5.98
CA ASP A 4 -2.28 -1.41 6.15
C ASP A 4 -1.20 -0.52 5.51
N ALA A 5 -1.47 -0.03 4.29
CA ALA A 5 -0.56 0.85 3.55
C ALA A 5 -0.22 2.12 4.35
N THR A 6 -1.16 2.62 5.17
CA THR A 6 -0.93 3.77 6.05
C THR A 6 0.06 3.42 7.16
N ALA A 7 -0.09 2.25 7.77
CA ALA A 7 0.87 1.78 8.77
C ALA A 7 2.27 1.57 8.18
N ILE A 8 2.37 1.05 6.95
CA ILE A 8 3.66 0.87 6.26
C ILE A 8 4.32 2.22 5.96
N HIS A 9 3.56 3.21 5.46
CA HIS A 9 4.07 4.57 5.28
C HIS A 9 4.51 5.21 6.60
N GLY A 10 3.78 4.96 7.69
CA GLY A 10 4.17 5.40 9.03
C GLY A 10 5.53 4.84 9.47
N LEU A 11 5.79 3.56 9.19
CA LEU A 11 7.09 2.93 9.45
C LEU A 11 8.21 3.50 8.57
N ALA A 12 7.94 3.74 7.28
CA ALA A 12 8.89 4.39 6.39
C ALA A 12 9.27 5.80 6.88
N GLY A 13 8.29 6.57 7.34
CA GLY A 13 8.52 7.88 7.99
C GLY A 13 9.44 7.77 9.21
N GLN A 14 9.18 6.83 10.11
CA GLN A 14 10.01 6.60 11.29
C GLN A 14 11.47 6.24 10.94
N LEU A 15 11.68 5.46 9.86
CA LEU A 15 13.03 5.14 9.39
C LEU A 15 13.77 6.38 8.87
N ARG A 16 13.09 7.27 8.14
CA ARG A 16 13.68 8.54 7.68
C ARG A 16 14.00 9.49 8.82
N ASP A 17 13.10 9.59 9.80
CA ASP A 17 13.37 10.36 11.02
C ASP A 17 14.60 9.83 11.74
N ARG A 18 14.75 8.50 11.80
CA ARG A 18 15.93 7.87 12.39
C ARG A 18 17.20 8.15 11.59
N ALA A 19 17.13 8.08 10.27
CA ALA A 19 18.25 8.43 9.38
C ALA A 19 18.69 9.89 9.55
N ALA A 20 17.74 10.82 9.68
CA ALA A 20 18.01 12.23 9.97
C ALA A 20 18.73 12.40 11.31
N GLN A 21 18.22 11.78 12.39
CA GLN A 21 18.88 11.82 13.71
C GLN A 21 20.31 11.27 13.68
N ILE A 22 20.56 10.20 12.93
CA ILE A 22 21.92 9.64 12.79
C ILE A 22 22.85 10.62 12.06
N ARG A 23 22.36 11.30 11.02
CA ARG A 23 23.11 12.34 10.31
C ARG A 23 23.43 13.54 11.19
N ASP A 24 22.49 13.96 12.04
CA ASP A 24 22.70 15.03 13.00
C ASP A 24 23.80 14.67 13.99
N VAL A 25 23.74 13.46 14.58
CA VAL A 25 24.80 12.95 15.48
C VAL A 25 26.17 12.90 14.78
N ALA A 26 26.22 12.45 13.53
CA ALA A 26 27.47 12.44 12.76
C ALA A 26 28.00 13.86 12.50
N THR A 27 27.11 14.83 12.24
CA THR A 27 27.48 16.23 12.03
C THR A 27 28.03 16.85 13.31
N ASP A 28 27.38 16.61 14.45
CA ASP A 28 27.81 17.07 15.76
C ASP A 28 29.17 16.48 16.16
N LEU A 29 29.38 15.19 15.89
CA LEU A 29 30.63 14.51 16.14
C LEU A 29 31.76 15.10 15.28
N ALA A 30 31.53 15.35 14.00
CA ALA A 30 32.50 15.99 13.12
C ALA A 30 32.89 17.39 13.65
N ALA A 31 31.90 18.21 14.00
CA ALA A 31 32.13 19.53 14.58
C ALA A 31 32.82 19.49 15.96
N ALA A 32 32.65 18.40 16.73
CA ALA A 32 33.36 18.21 17.99
C ALA A 32 34.85 17.93 17.77
N ILE A 33 35.20 17.12 16.76
CA ILE A 33 36.60 16.80 16.41
C ILE A 33 37.35 18.06 15.95
N ASP A 34 36.71 18.89 15.13
CA ASP A 34 37.32 20.12 14.58
C ASP A 34 37.67 21.15 15.68
N ARG A 35 37.01 21.07 16.83
CA ARG A 35 37.28 21.94 18.00
C ARG A 35 38.41 21.45 18.88
N VAL A 36 38.96 20.26 18.64
CA VAL A 36 40.04 19.70 19.47
C VAL A 36 41.37 20.36 19.09
N ALA A 37 41.89 21.21 19.97
CA ALA A 37 43.02 22.10 19.73
C ALA A 37 44.42 21.46 19.94
N TRP A 38 44.51 20.15 20.18
CA TRP A 38 45.79 19.46 20.38
C TRP A 38 46.25 18.72 19.12
N ASP A 39 47.57 18.64 18.95
CA ASP A 39 48.20 18.00 17.79
C ASP A 39 49.21 16.93 18.22
N GLY A 40 49.49 16.01 17.29
CA GLY A 40 50.43 14.90 17.47
C GLY A 40 49.81 13.54 17.18
N LEU A 41 50.61 12.48 17.33
CA LEU A 41 50.24 11.11 16.93
C LEU A 41 48.92 10.63 17.55
N ALA A 42 48.66 10.97 18.82
CA ALA A 42 47.42 10.60 19.49
C ALA A 42 46.20 11.34 18.91
N ALA A 43 46.36 12.62 18.56
CA ALA A 43 45.31 13.40 17.91
C ALA A 43 45.01 12.85 16.51
N ASP A 44 46.04 12.48 15.74
CA ASP A 44 45.88 11.90 14.41
C ASP A 44 45.21 10.52 14.47
N ALA A 45 45.60 9.67 15.42
CA ALA A 45 44.96 8.38 15.63
C ALA A 45 43.47 8.53 16.03
N MET A 46 43.16 9.50 16.89
CA MET A 46 41.78 9.84 17.24
C MET A 46 40.99 10.29 16.01
N ARG A 47 41.52 11.25 15.22
CA ARG A 47 40.85 11.75 14.01
C ARG A 47 40.60 10.63 12.99
N ALA A 48 41.58 9.74 12.79
CA ALA A 48 41.42 8.58 11.90
C ALA A 48 40.33 7.63 12.39
N GLN A 49 40.34 7.27 13.68
CA GLN A 49 39.34 6.39 14.25
C GLN A 49 37.93 6.99 14.19
N THR A 50 37.80 8.28 14.47
CA THR A 50 36.50 8.95 14.40
C THR A 50 36.03 9.11 12.95
N GLY A 51 36.94 9.26 11.98
CA GLY A 51 36.61 9.19 10.55
C GLY A 51 35.89 7.89 10.19
N LEU A 52 36.43 6.75 10.63
CA LEU A 52 35.78 5.44 10.44
C LEU A 52 34.39 5.36 11.09
N GLN A 53 34.22 5.97 12.27
CA GLN A 53 32.93 6.02 12.95
C GLN A 53 31.91 6.91 12.22
N LEU A 54 32.34 8.07 11.70
CA LEU A 54 31.50 8.95 10.90
C LEU A 54 31.01 8.26 9.62
N ASP A 55 31.90 7.53 8.94
CA ASP A 55 31.53 6.76 7.76
C ASP A 55 30.53 5.65 8.09
N ALA A 56 30.71 4.96 9.22
CA ALA A 56 29.77 3.95 9.68
C ALA A 56 28.38 4.54 10.02
N LEU A 57 28.33 5.72 10.66
CA LEU A 57 27.07 6.41 10.95
C LEU A 57 26.35 6.83 9.66
N ARG A 58 27.08 7.41 8.70
CA ARG A 58 26.52 7.81 7.40
C ARG A 58 26.01 6.62 6.61
N HIS A 59 26.75 5.52 6.60
CA HIS A 59 26.32 4.28 5.97
C HIS A 59 25.05 3.73 6.63
N THR A 60 24.97 3.74 7.96
CA THR A 60 23.78 3.30 8.70
C THR A 60 22.56 4.17 8.37
N ALA A 61 22.73 5.49 8.28
CA ALA A 61 21.65 6.39 7.86
C ALA A 61 21.17 6.08 6.43
N ALA A 62 22.08 5.82 5.50
CA ALA A 62 21.73 5.44 4.13
C ALA A 62 20.92 4.13 4.09
N LEU A 63 21.28 3.13 4.89
CA LEU A 63 20.50 1.88 4.99
C LEU A 63 19.07 2.11 5.51
N HIS A 64 18.87 3.09 6.39
CA HIS A 64 17.53 3.45 6.85
C HIS A 64 16.72 4.15 5.75
N ASP A 65 17.35 5.05 4.98
CA ASP A 65 16.72 5.69 3.82
C ASP A 65 16.34 4.62 2.76
N ASP A 66 17.24 3.69 2.43
CA ASP A 66 16.98 2.58 1.49
C ASP A 66 15.81 1.69 1.96
N ALA A 67 15.77 1.37 3.25
CA ALA A 67 14.69 0.58 3.83
C ALA A 67 13.35 1.34 3.81
N ALA A 68 13.37 2.65 4.08
CA ALA A 68 12.18 3.49 3.99
C ALA A 68 11.63 3.53 2.55
N ASP A 69 12.51 3.68 1.56
CA ASP A 69 12.12 3.69 0.14
C ASP A 69 11.53 2.34 -0.29
N ALA A 70 12.10 1.22 0.18
CA ALA A 70 11.55 -0.11 -0.06
C ALA A 70 10.16 -0.30 0.56
N LEU A 71 9.93 0.23 1.77
CA LEU A 71 8.62 0.21 2.42
C LEU A 71 7.59 1.06 1.68
N ASP A 72 7.95 2.25 1.21
CA ASP A 72 7.03 3.09 0.43
C ASP A 72 6.63 2.46 -0.91
N GLN A 73 7.59 1.84 -1.60
CA GLN A 73 7.29 1.06 -2.80
C GLN A 73 6.35 -0.10 -2.50
N HIS A 74 6.53 -0.76 -1.36
CA HIS A 74 5.63 -1.84 -0.95
C HIS A 74 4.24 -1.32 -0.59
N ALA A 75 4.14 -0.24 0.17
CA ALA A 75 2.88 0.43 0.50
C ALA A 75 2.11 0.84 -0.76
N ALA A 76 2.80 1.41 -1.75
CA ALA A 76 2.19 1.76 -3.03
C ALA A 76 1.61 0.55 -3.77
N ARG A 77 2.31 -0.59 -3.80
CA ARG A 77 1.78 -1.83 -4.39
C ARG A 77 0.58 -2.36 -3.62
N VAL A 78 0.61 -2.28 -2.29
CA VAL A 78 -0.52 -2.69 -1.43
C VAL A 78 -1.73 -1.81 -1.70
N GLN A 79 -1.56 -0.49 -1.79
CA GLN A 79 -2.64 0.44 -2.12
C GLN A 79 -3.22 0.16 -3.51
N GLN A 80 -2.39 -0.09 -4.51
CA GLN A 80 -2.84 -0.47 -5.85
C GLN A 80 -3.73 -1.73 -5.83
N LEU A 81 -3.35 -2.75 -5.05
CA LEU A 81 -4.17 -3.95 -4.91
C LEU A 81 -5.50 -3.67 -4.21
N GLN A 82 -5.50 -2.81 -3.18
CA GLN A 82 -6.72 -2.42 -2.49
C GLN A 82 -7.66 -1.61 -3.39
N ASP A 83 -7.11 -0.71 -4.21
CA ASP A 83 -7.88 0.08 -5.18
C ASP A 83 -8.51 -0.83 -6.25
N LEU A 84 -7.76 -1.84 -6.73
CA LEU A 84 -8.28 -2.84 -7.67
C LEU A 84 -9.41 -3.67 -7.04
N ILE A 85 -9.24 -4.14 -5.81
CA ILE A 85 -10.29 -4.88 -5.08
C ILE A 85 -11.54 -4.00 -4.93
N ALA A 86 -11.38 -2.75 -4.50
CA ALA A 86 -12.49 -1.81 -4.33
C ALA A 86 -13.22 -1.51 -5.66
N ALA A 87 -12.48 -1.40 -6.76
CA ALA A 87 -13.06 -1.21 -8.09
C ALA A 87 -13.88 -2.43 -8.54
N ILE A 88 -13.34 -3.64 -8.37
CA ILE A 88 -14.05 -4.89 -8.67
C ILE A 88 -15.30 -5.02 -7.81
N GLU A 89 -15.20 -4.75 -6.51
CA GLU A 89 -16.33 -4.74 -5.57
C GLU A 89 -17.45 -3.82 -6.04
N GLN A 90 -17.09 -2.57 -6.37
CA GLN A 90 -18.05 -1.56 -6.81
C GLN A 90 -18.72 -1.96 -8.13
N GLN A 91 -17.95 -2.50 -9.09
CA GLN A 91 -18.48 -2.92 -10.38
C GLN A 91 -19.39 -4.16 -10.24
N ALA A 92 -18.98 -5.15 -9.45
CA ALA A 92 -19.80 -6.32 -9.17
C ALA A 92 -21.12 -5.93 -8.50
N ALA A 93 -21.08 -5.03 -7.51
CA ALA A 93 -22.29 -4.52 -6.86
C ALA A 93 -23.24 -3.83 -7.86
N GLN A 94 -22.72 -2.99 -8.75
CA GLN A 94 -23.51 -2.33 -9.79
C GLN A 94 -24.15 -3.32 -10.78
N LEU A 95 -23.40 -4.34 -11.22
CA LEU A 95 -23.90 -5.36 -12.14
C LEU A 95 -25.02 -6.18 -11.49
N VAL A 96 -24.82 -6.59 -10.23
CA VAL A 96 -25.81 -7.34 -9.45
C VAL A 96 -27.07 -6.51 -9.20
N ASP A 97 -26.95 -5.25 -8.80
CA ASP A 97 -28.10 -4.36 -8.57
C ASP A 97 -28.87 -4.09 -9.87
N ALA A 98 -28.17 -3.91 -10.98
CA ALA A 98 -28.78 -3.72 -12.30
C ALA A 98 -29.54 -4.98 -12.76
N ALA A 99 -28.98 -6.16 -12.55
CA ALA A 99 -29.64 -7.44 -12.83
C ALA A 99 -30.91 -7.62 -11.96
N HIS A 100 -30.82 -7.36 -10.66
CA HIS A 100 -31.98 -7.41 -9.76
C HIS A 100 -33.09 -6.44 -10.17
N THR A 101 -32.73 -5.23 -10.60
CA THR A 101 -33.68 -4.22 -11.09
C THR A 101 -34.37 -4.69 -12.37
N ARG A 102 -33.62 -5.25 -13.33
CA ARG A 102 -34.20 -5.79 -14.58
C ARG A 102 -35.13 -6.97 -14.31
N LEU A 103 -34.70 -7.95 -13.52
CA LEU A 103 -35.52 -9.11 -13.14
C LEU A 103 -36.79 -8.70 -12.40
N SER A 104 -36.69 -7.71 -11.49
CA SER A 104 -37.86 -7.17 -10.80
C SER A 104 -38.83 -6.49 -11.77
N GLY A 105 -38.31 -5.71 -12.73
CA GLY A 105 -39.13 -5.09 -13.78
C GLY A 105 -39.85 -6.11 -14.66
N LEU A 106 -39.18 -7.21 -15.02
CA LEU A 106 -39.79 -8.32 -15.75
C LEU A 106 -40.90 -9.00 -14.96
N ALA A 107 -40.66 -9.27 -13.67
CA ALA A 107 -41.68 -9.86 -12.80
C ALA A 107 -42.94 -8.98 -12.73
N HIS A 108 -42.79 -7.66 -12.58
CA HIS A 108 -43.92 -6.72 -12.59
C HIS A 108 -44.65 -6.72 -13.94
N GLY A 109 -43.93 -6.73 -15.07
CA GLY A 109 -44.54 -6.78 -16.41
C GLY A 109 -45.35 -8.07 -16.65
N VAL A 110 -44.90 -9.21 -16.12
CA VAL A 110 -45.65 -10.47 -16.15
C VAL A 110 -46.95 -10.36 -15.34
N PHE A 111 -46.92 -9.73 -14.17
CA PHE A 111 -48.13 -9.45 -13.38
C PHE A 111 -49.12 -8.53 -14.11
N ASP A 112 -48.63 -7.57 -14.89
CA ASP A 112 -49.44 -6.68 -15.73
C ASP A 112 -49.97 -7.33 -17.02
N GLY A 113 -49.77 -8.64 -17.19
CA GLY A 113 -50.35 -9.44 -18.29
C GLY A 113 -49.49 -9.54 -19.55
N LEU A 114 -48.25 -9.03 -19.52
CA LEU A 114 -47.28 -9.24 -20.61
C LEU A 114 -46.66 -10.64 -20.49
N THR A 115 -47.27 -11.61 -21.17
CA THR A 115 -46.78 -12.99 -21.24
C THR A 115 -45.84 -13.15 -22.44
N GLY A 116 -44.52 -13.18 -22.20
CA GLY A 116 -43.56 -13.46 -23.26
C GLY A 116 -42.12 -12.96 -23.08
N LEU A 117 -41.81 -12.16 -22.04
CA LEU A 117 -40.42 -11.82 -21.75
C LEU A 117 -39.79 -12.93 -20.89
N ALA A 118 -38.85 -13.67 -21.47
CA ALA A 118 -37.95 -14.53 -20.71
C ALA A 118 -36.84 -13.67 -20.08
N PRO A 119 -36.43 -13.95 -18.84
CA PRO A 119 -35.26 -13.31 -18.23
C PRO A 119 -33.98 -13.61 -19.03
N ASP A 120 -33.06 -12.64 -19.02
CA ASP A 120 -31.74 -12.82 -19.61
C ASP A 120 -30.93 -13.81 -18.74
N PRO A 121 -30.35 -14.88 -19.32
CA PRO A 121 -29.52 -15.83 -18.56
C PRO A 121 -28.35 -15.16 -17.84
N VAL A 122 -27.83 -14.03 -18.34
CA VAL A 122 -26.78 -13.26 -17.64
C VAL A 122 -27.31 -12.64 -16.36
N ASP A 123 -28.54 -12.12 -16.36
CA ASP A 123 -29.16 -11.52 -15.18
C ASP A 123 -29.45 -12.57 -14.09
N GLU A 124 -29.80 -13.80 -14.48
CA GLU A 124 -29.96 -14.91 -13.54
C GLU A 124 -28.64 -15.31 -12.86
N VAL A 125 -27.54 -15.38 -13.64
CA VAL A 125 -26.21 -15.68 -13.10
C VAL A 125 -25.75 -14.58 -12.14
N LEU A 126 -25.95 -13.31 -12.50
CA LEU A 126 -25.61 -12.17 -11.65
C LEU A 126 -26.45 -12.12 -10.37
N ALA A 127 -27.75 -12.46 -10.43
CA ALA A 127 -28.61 -12.48 -9.25
C ALA A 127 -28.24 -13.58 -8.23
N LEU A 128 -27.63 -14.68 -8.70
CA LEU A 128 -27.19 -15.79 -7.85
C LEU A 128 -25.75 -15.61 -7.32
N PHE A 129 -25.03 -14.58 -7.77
CA PHE A 129 -23.67 -14.31 -7.35
C PHE A 129 -23.59 -14.07 -5.83
N ARG A 130 -22.62 -14.71 -5.18
CA ARG A 130 -22.31 -14.51 -3.77
C ARG A 130 -21.00 -13.75 -3.66
N PRO A 131 -21.02 -12.46 -3.28
CA PRO A 131 -19.81 -11.66 -3.20
C PRO A 131 -18.89 -12.18 -2.09
N PRO A 132 -17.55 -12.20 -2.31
CA PRO A 132 -16.59 -12.37 -1.24
C PRO A 132 -16.72 -11.28 -0.16
N PRO A 133 -16.14 -11.48 1.04
CA PRO A 133 -16.08 -10.43 2.05
C PRO A 133 -15.37 -9.18 1.52
N PRO A 134 -15.78 -7.97 1.95
CA PRO A 134 -15.16 -6.73 1.48
C PRO A 134 -13.67 -6.67 1.88
N GLY A 135 -12.84 -6.17 0.97
CA GLY A 135 -11.39 -6.08 1.08
C GLY A 135 -10.65 -7.42 1.01
N HIS A 136 -11.33 -8.51 0.64
CA HIS A 136 -10.71 -9.84 0.57
C HIS A 136 -9.99 -10.07 -0.78
N LEU A 137 -8.86 -10.79 -0.75
CA LEU A 137 -8.05 -11.05 -1.95
C LEU A 137 -8.79 -11.87 -3.02
N ASP A 138 -9.80 -12.65 -2.60
CA ASP A 138 -10.64 -13.44 -3.51
C ASP A 138 -11.36 -12.59 -4.55
N TRP A 139 -11.57 -11.28 -4.30
CA TRP A 139 -12.10 -10.36 -5.30
C TRP A 139 -11.23 -10.30 -6.57
N LEU A 140 -9.93 -10.50 -6.46
CA LEU A 140 -9.03 -10.56 -7.63
C LEU A 140 -9.22 -11.81 -8.49
N SER A 141 -9.98 -12.80 -8.02
CA SER A 141 -10.29 -14.03 -8.74
C SER A 141 -11.76 -14.12 -9.17
N VAL A 142 -12.54 -13.07 -8.96
CA VAL A 142 -13.96 -13.02 -9.36
C VAL A 142 -14.05 -12.90 -10.87
N ASP A 143 -14.68 -13.90 -11.49
CA ASP A 143 -15.04 -13.89 -12.91
C ASP A 143 -16.56 -13.69 -13.02
N LEU A 144 -16.97 -12.53 -13.54
CA LEU A 144 -18.38 -12.17 -13.72
C LEU A 144 -18.61 -11.63 -15.14
N PRO A 145 -19.76 -11.97 -15.77
CA PRO A 145 -20.11 -11.41 -17.07
C PRO A 145 -20.18 -9.87 -17.01
N GLY A 146 -19.37 -9.19 -17.82
CA GLY A 146 -19.31 -7.72 -17.85
C GLY A 146 -18.32 -7.09 -16.87
N LEU A 147 -17.55 -7.89 -16.14
CA LEU A 147 -16.35 -7.49 -15.42
C LEU A 147 -15.12 -7.66 -16.36
N PRO A 148 -14.16 -6.71 -16.38
CA PRO A 148 -13.02 -6.73 -17.30
C PRO A 148 -12.02 -7.85 -17.04
#